data_AF-A0A1E7YSL2-F1
#
_entry.id   AF-A0A1E7YSL2-F1
#
_cell.length_a   1.000
_cell.length_b   1.000
_cell.length_c   1.000
_cell.angle_alpha   90.00
_cell.angle_beta   90.00
_cell.angle_gamma   90.00
#
_symmetry.space_group_name_H-M   'P 1'
#
loop_
_entity.id
_entity.type
_entity.pdbx_description
1 polymer ?
#
loop_
_entity_poly.entity_id
_entity_poly.type
_entity_poly.pdbx_seq_one_letter_code
_entity_poly.pdbx_strand_id
1 'polypeptide(L)'
;RLLRAHFHALGEALLELGPLWLWPLPRALGLIREVKGAEAVDAALATGKGVVLFTAHLGSWEAAVQYIGQRWPVTVLYMATRNPLINDHLVTGRSRSGARLVAKEGGIRPLLQALQRSEIVGILPDQNVDPREGVFAPFFGRPACTTPLLGRLADRRQSAVFGLFAYRLEGGAGFRLEILPMPEGFPSGDPEADATAMNAVLEGAIRQAPAQYWWVHRRYKDPAPGWDYPYG
;
A
#
# COMPACT_ATOMS: atom_id res chain seq x y z
N ARG A 1 -23.63 -9.21 -8.93
CA ARG A 1 -23.12 -9.78 -7.65
C ARG A 1 -21.89 -9.03 -7.15
N LEU A 2 -20.83 -8.87 -7.95
CA LEU A 2 -19.59 -8.17 -7.55
C LEU A 2 -19.80 -6.70 -7.12
N LEU A 3 -20.58 -5.92 -7.88
CA LEU A 3 -20.85 -4.52 -7.55
C LEU A 3 -21.46 -4.34 -6.15
N ARG A 4 -22.45 -5.16 -5.79
CA ARG A 4 -23.07 -5.13 -4.45
C ARG A 4 -22.05 -5.47 -3.37
N ALA A 5 -21.27 -6.55 -3.58
CA ALA A 5 -20.21 -6.94 -2.64
C ALA A 5 -19.16 -5.82 -2.47
N HIS A 6 -18.85 -5.08 -3.54
CA HIS A 6 -17.96 -3.93 -3.47
C HIS A 6 -18.51 -2.82 -2.57
N PHE A 7 -19.79 -2.45 -2.71
CA PHE A 7 -20.40 -1.45 -1.82
C PHE A 7 -20.46 -1.92 -0.36
N HIS A 8 -20.67 -3.21 -0.10
CA HIS A 8 -20.51 -3.75 1.26
C HIS A 8 -19.08 -3.56 1.76
N ALA A 9 -18.07 -3.91 0.96
CA ALA A 9 -16.66 -3.76 1.34
C ALA A 9 -16.24 -2.30 1.58
N LEU A 10 -16.83 -1.34 0.87
CA LEU A 10 -16.63 0.09 1.15
C LEU A 10 -17.20 0.48 2.52
N GLY A 11 -18.39 -0.01 2.86
CA GLY A 11 -19.00 0.19 4.17
C GLY A 11 -18.18 -0.44 5.29
N GLU A 12 -17.70 -1.66 5.08
CA GLU A 12 -16.80 -2.36 6.01
C GLU A 12 -15.52 -1.55 6.25
N ALA A 13 -14.87 -1.05 5.19
CA ALA A 13 -13.67 -0.22 5.29
C ALA A 13 -13.88 1.04 6.15
N LEU A 14 -15.04 1.69 6.04
CA LEU A 14 -15.38 2.84 6.86
C LEU A 14 -15.62 2.45 8.33
N LEU A 15 -16.39 1.38 8.56
CA LEU A 15 -16.74 0.94 9.92
C LEU A 15 -15.54 0.40 10.70
N GLU A 16 -14.56 -0.18 10.01
CA GLU A 16 -13.33 -0.71 10.60
C GLU A 16 -12.39 0.37 11.17
N LEU A 17 -12.50 1.62 10.71
CA LEU A 17 -11.69 2.72 11.24
C LEU A 17 -11.87 2.88 12.74
N GLY A 18 -13.11 2.72 13.24
CA GLY A 18 -13.41 2.79 14.67
C GLY A 18 -12.63 1.75 15.48
N PRO A 19 -12.84 0.44 15.25
CA PRO A 19 -12.08 -0.62 15.89
C PRO A 19 -10.56 -0.46 15.75
N LEU A 20 -10.04 -0.22 14.55
CA LEU A 20 -8.60 -0.19 14.30
C LEU A 20 -7.91 1.03 14.94
N TRP A 21 -8.57 2.20 14.92
CA TRP A 21 -7.96 3.43 15.44
C TRP A 21 -8.28 3.70 16.91
N LEU A 22 -9.35 3.13 17.47
CA LEU A 22 -9.84 3.49 18.80
C LEU A 22 -9.83 2.35 19.83
N TRP A 23 -9.95 1.08 19.45
CA TRP A 23 -9.89 -0.02 20.43
C TRP A 23 -8.48 -0.11 21.05
N PRO A 24 -8.32 -0.74 22.24
CA PRO A 24 -6.99 -1.07 22.74
C PRO A 24 -6.16 -1.79 21.67
N LEU A 25 -4.91 -1.37 21.45
CA LEU A 25 -4.08 -1.86 20.35
C LEU A 25 -3.96 -3.40 20.33
N PRO A 26 -3.76 -4.12 21.46
CA PRO A 26 -3.75 -5.59 21.45
C PRO A 26 -5.05 -6.22 20.94
N ARG A 27 -6.21 -5.59 21.23
CA ARG A 27 -7.51 -6.04 20.74
C ARG A 27 -7.66 -5.80 19.23
N ALA A 28 -7.22 -4.63 18.75
CA ALA A 28 -7.24 -4.32 17.31
C ALA A 28 -6.32 -5.26 16.52
N LEU A 29 -5.09 -5.48 17.00
CA LEU A 29 -4.15 -6.44 16.41
C LEU A 29 -4.66 -7.88 16.48
N GLY A 30 -5.43 -8.24 17.50
CA GLY A 30 -6.09 -9.55 17.61
C GLY A 30 -7.13 -9.83 16.51
N LEU A 31 -7.54 -8.82 15.73
CA LEU A 31 -8.35 -9.03 14.52
C LEU A 31 -7.52 -9.60 13.36
N ILE A 32 -6.19 -9.51 13.41
CA ILE A 32 -5.31 -10.11 12.41
C ILE A 32 -5.14 -11.58 12.78
N ARG A 33 -5.74 -12.46 12.00
CA ARG A 33 -5.81 -13.91 12.28
C ARG A 33 -4.68 -14.69 11.67
N GLU A 34 -4.11 -14.19 10.58
CA GLU A 34 -3.09 -14.89 9.82
C GLU A 34 -2.17 -13.87 9.15
N VAL A 35 -0.87 -14.15 9.14
CA VAL A 35 0.12 -13.39 8.38
C VAL A 35 1.03 -14.38 7.66
N LYS A 36 1.17 -14.22 6.34
CA LYS A 36 2.07 -15.04 5.51
C LYS A 36 3.21 -14.18 4.96
N GLY A 37 4.43 -14.71 4.94
CA GLY A 37 5.58 -14.06 4.29
C GLY A 37 6.29 -13.00 5.14
N ALA A 38 6.00 -12.88 6.43
CA ALA A 38 6.63 -11.88 7.30
C ALA A 38 8.12 -12.19 7.53
N GLU A 39 8.48 -13.46 7.55
CA GLU A 39 9.84 -13.96 7.67
C GLU A 39 10.76 -13.49 6.53
N ALA A 40 10.23 -13.29 5.33
CA ALA A 40 10.99 -12.76 4.20
C ALA A 40 11.40 -11.29 4.44
N VAL A 41 10.54 -10.51 5.10
CA VAL A 41 10.84 -9.13 5.50
C VAL A 41 11.90 -9.12 6.60
N ASP A 42 11.81 -10.02 7.58
CA ASP A 42 12.81 -10.13 8.65
C ASP A 42 14.19 -10.48 8.08
N ALA A 43 14.25 -11.45 7.15
CA ALA A 43 15.48 -11.82 6.46
C ALA A 43 16.06 -10.67 5.64
N ALA A 44 15.21 -9.89 4.94
CA ALA A 44 15.64 -8.73 4.18
C ALA A 44 16.14 -7.58 5.08
N LEU A 45 15.50 -7.35 6.22
CA LEU A 45 15.98 -6.35 7.20
C LEU A 45 17.35 -6.71 7.76
N ALA A 46 17.62 -8.00 7.99
CA ALA A 46 18.90 -8.49 8.47
C ALA A 46 20.07 -8.19 7.51
N THR A 47 19.82 -7.87 6.24
CA THR A 47 20.87 -7.46 5.30
C THR A 47 21.33 -6.01 5.49
N GLY A 48 20.70 -5.23 6.38
CA GLY A 48 21.10 -3.86 6.70
C GLY A 48 20.83 -2.84 5.57
N LYS A 49 19.92 -3.16 4.65
CA LYS A 49 19.59 -2.30 3.49
C LYS A 49 18.22 -1.63 3.61
N GLY A 50 17.48 -1.90 4.68
CA GLY A 50 16.08 -1.49 4.83
C GLY A 50 15.17 -2.24 3.86
N VAL A 51 13.85 -2.07 4.04
CA VAL A 51 12.84 -2.74 3.21
C VAL A 51 11.78 -1.75 2.77
N VAL A 52 11.34 -1.85 1.52
CA VAL A 52 10.17 -1.13 1.01
C VAL A 52 8.98 -2.07 1.04
N LEU A 53 7.93 -1.70 1.76
CA LEU A 53 6.63 -2.36 1.70
C LEU A 53 5.67 -1.46 0.92
N PHE A 54 4.96 -2.04 -0.04
CA PHE A 54 3.85 -1.36 -0.70
C PHE A 54 2.55 -2.11 -0.51
N THR A 55 1.42 -1.40 -0.54
CA THR A 55 0.09 -2.00 -0.46
C THR A 55 -0.86 -1.36 -1.46
N ALA A 56 -2.09 -1.84 -1.49
CA ALA A 56 -3.17 -1.24 -2.25
C ALA A 56 -4.24 -0.70 -1.30
N HIS A 57 -5.13 0.13 -1.82
CA HIS A 57 -6.44 0.37 -1.20
C HIS A 57 -7.32 -0.89 -1.39
N LEU A 58 -6.89 -2.00 -0.79
CA LEU A 58 -7.44 -3.35 -0.90
C LEU A 58 -7.70 -3.89 0.51
N GLY A 59 -8.91 -4.39 0.73
CA GLY A 59 -9.30 -4.95 2.02
C GLY A 59 -9.09 -3.93 3.15
N SER A 60 -8.42 -4.33 4.23
CA SER A 60 -8.17 -3.47 5.39
C SER A 60 -6.71 -3.05 5.48
N TRP A 61 -6.28 -2.16 4.59
CA TRP A 61 -4.91 -1.61 4.62
C TRP A 61 -4.59 -0.89 5.94
N GLU A 62 -5.60 -0.39 6.67
CA GLU A 62 -5.41 0.16 8.02
C GLU A 62 -4.92 -0.92 9.01
N ALA A 63 -5.43 -2.16 8.90
CA ALA A 63 -4.93 -3.28 9.70
C ALA A 63 -3.47 -3.61 9.33
N ALA A 64 -3.11 -3.52 8.05
CA ALA A 64 -1.72 -3.65 7.60
C ALA A 64 -0.80 -2.60 8.24
N VAL A 65 -1.23 -1.33 8.29
CA VAL A 65 -0.46 -0.24 8.93
C VAL A 65 -0.28 -0.49 10.43
N GLN A 66 -1.31 -0.94 11.13
CA GLN A 66 -1.19 -1.30 12.56
C GLN A 66 -0.20 -2.44 12.77
N TYR A 67 -0.29 -3.49 11.95
CA TYR A 67 0.61 -4.64 12.03
C TYR A 67 2.07 -4.26 11.85
N ILE A 68 2.40 -3.54 10.77
CA ILE A 68 3.79 -3.19 10.48
C ILE A 68 4.36 -2.22 11.50
N GLY A 69 3.56 -1.27 11.99
CA GLY A 69 3.99 -0.32 13.02
C GLY A 69 4.34 -1.01 14.34
N GLN A 70 3.58 -2.04 14.71
CA GLN A 70 3.84 -2.82 15.92
C GLN A 70 5.04 -3.75 15.76
N ARG A 71 5.26 -4.28 14.56
CA ARG A 71 6.28 -5.32 14.31
C ARG A 71 7.65 -4.74 14.01
N TRP A 72 7.73 -3.62 13.30
CA TRP A 72 8.99 -3.08 12.79
C TRP A 72 9.05 -1.55 12.92
N PRO A 73 10.24 -0.96 13.06
CA PRO A 73 10.43 0.46 12.83
C PRO A 73 10.04 0.80 11.39
N VAL A 74 9.03 1.65 11.22
CA VAL A 74 8.45 1.94 9.90
C VAL A 74 8.12 3.41 9.72
N THR A 75 8.46 3.93 8.55
CA THR A 75 8.03 5.25 8.08
C THR A 75 7.09 5.11 6.89
N VAL A 76 5.83 5.52 7.03
CA VAL A 76 4.79 5.39 5.99
C VAL A 76 4.54 6.74 5.32
N LEU A 77 4.63 6.75 3.99
CA LEU A 77 4.25 7.90 3.18
C LEU A 77 2.73 8.00 3.09
N TYR A 78 2.16 9.18 3.36
CA TYR A 78 0.72 9.40 3.25
C TYR A 78 0.41 10.74 2.59
N MET A 79 -0.82 10.87 2.07
CA MET A 79 -1.35 12.14 1.57
C MET A 79 -2.18 12.82 2.65
N ALA A 80 -1.84 14.07 2.98
CA ALA A 80 -2.58 14.84 3.97
C ALA A 80 -4.02 15.13 3.50
N THR A 81 -4.99 15.00 4.40
CA THR A 81 -6.38 15.36 4.07
C THR A 81 -6.57 16.87 4.19
N ARG A 82 -7.40 17.47 3.31
CA ARG A 82 -7.68 18.92 3.34
C ARG A 82 -8.29 19.40 4.66
N ASN A 83 -9.02 18.53 5.36
CA ASN A 83 -9.55 18.83 6.68
C ASN A 83 -8.50 18.48 7.75
N PRO A 84 -8.00 19.45 8.53
CA PRO A 84 -6.94 19.22 9.52
C PRO A 84 -7.38 18.29 10.65
N LEU A 85 -8.64 18.37 11.10
CA LEU A 85 -9.14 17.51 12.18
C LEU A 85 -9.18 16.05 11.77
N ILE A 86 -9.63 15.78 10.53
CA ILE A 86 -9.63 14.43 9.96
C ILE A 86 -8.18 13.93 9.79
N ASN A 87 -7.29 14.81 9.33
CA ASN A 87 -5.87 14.48 9.18
C ASN A 87 -5.25 14.07 10.52
N ASP A 88 -5.51 14.83 11.58
CA ASP A 88 -4.96 14.57 12.91
C ASP A 88 -5.46 13.25 13.50
N HIS A 89 -6.74 12.93 13.31
CA HIS A 89 -7.29 11.62 13.68
C HIS A 89 -6.65 10.47 12.89
N LEU A 90 -6.46 10.64 11.59
CA LEU A 90 -5.81 9.65 10.74
C LEU A 90 -4.36 9.41 11.17
N VAL A 91 -3.60 10.50 11.41
CA VAL A 91 -2.20 10.42 11.83
C VAL A 91 -2.10 9.75 13.21
N THR A 92 -2.94 10.17 14.16
CA THR A 92 -2.98 9.59 15.51
C THR A 92 -3.34 8.10 15.46
N GLY A 93 -4.40 7.77 14.71
CA GLY A 93 -4.89 6.41 14.55
C GLY A 93 -3.82 5.48 13.97
N ARG A 94 -3.16 5.89 12.90
CA ARG A 94 -2.11 5.07 12.24
C ARG A 94 -0.79 5.03 13.01
N SER A 95 -0.43 6.09 13.73
CA SER A 95 0.87 6.15 14.44
C SER A 95 0.87 5.41 15.77
N ARG A 96 -0.30 5.10 16.33
CA ARG A 96 -0.43 4.46 17.66
C ARG A 96 0.23 3.09 17.77
N SER A 97 0.44 2.39 16.65
CA SER A 97 1.17 1.12 16.62
C SER A 97 2.68 1.27 16.67
N GLY A 98 3.21 2.48 16.48
CA GLY A 98 4.64 2.75 16.32
C GLY A 98 5.05 3.24 14.93
N ALA A 99 4.12 3.25 13.97
CA ALA A 99 4.39 3.76 12.63
C ALA A 99 4.62 5.29 12.64
N ARG A 100 5.66 5.75 11.97
CA ARG A 100 5.88 7.18 11.70
C ARG A 100 5.24 7.57 10.38
N LEU A 101 4.31 8.52 10.39
CA LEU A 101 3.75 9.06 9.14
C LEU A 101 4.55 10.24 8.61
N VAL A 102 4.73 10.30 7.29
CA VAL A 102 5.35 11.43 6.59
C VAL A 102 4.49 11.85 5.40
N ALA A 103 4.19 13.14 5.31
CA ALA A 103 3.35 13.68 4.27
C ALA A 103 4.08 13.71 2.92
N LYS A 104 3.40 13.35 1.82
CA LYS A 104 3.96 13.32 0.46
C LYS A 104 4.59 14.67 0.07
N GLU A 105 4.00 15.77 0.51
CA GLU A 105 4.43 17.14 0.24
C GLU A 105 5.84 17.43 0.79
N GLY A 106 6.27 16.71 1.82
CA GLY A 106 7.63 16.78 2.37
C GLY A 106 8.68 16.04 1.52
N GLY A 107 8.26 15.40 0.43
CA GLY A 107 9.10 14.64 -0.47
C GLY A 107 9.58 13.30 0.10
N ILE A 108 10.51 12.66 -0.61
CA ILE A 108 10.97 11.29 -0.31
C ILE A 108 12.15 11.22 0.68
N ARG A 109 12.72 12.37 1.08
CA ARG A 109 13.91 12.42 1.94
C ARG A 109 13.73 11.65 3.26
N PRO A 110 12.59 11.73 3.97
CA PRO A 110 12.38 10.94 5.18
C PRO A 110 12.40 9.43 4.93
N LEU A 111 11.89 8.98 3.78
CA LEU A 111 11.90 7.56 3.40
C LEU A 111 13.34 7.06 3.18
N LEU A 112 14.14 7.84 2.46
CA LEU A 112 15.57 7.51 2.25
C LEU A 112 16.34 7.44 3.57
N GLN A 113 16.04 8.33 4.52
CA GLN A 113 16.63 8.30 5.85
C GLN A 113 16.21 7.07 6.66
N ALA A 114 14.95 6.64 6.56
CA ALA A 114 14.48 5.41 7.21
C ALA A 114 15.19 4.17 6.64
N LEU A 115 15.26 4.05 5.31
CA LEU A 115 16.01 2.97 4.66
C LEU A 115 17.50 2.97 5.05
N GLN A 116 18.12 4.15 5.20
CA GLN A 116 19.50 4.27 5.66
C GLN A 116 19.71 3.73 7.09
N ARG A 117 18.68 3.82 7.95
CA ARG A 117 18.68 3.24 9.30
C ARG A 117 18.29 1.75 9.31
N SER A 118 18.24 1.11 8.14
CA SER A 118 17.78 -0.28 7.98
C SER A 118 16.35 -0.50 8.47
N GLU A 119 15.49 0.52 8.34
CA GLU A 119 14.08 0.45 8.72
C GLU A 119 13.18 0.16 7.51
N ILE A 120 11.89 -0.02 7.78
CA ILE A 120 10.87 -0.19 6.74
C ILE A 120 10.35 1.16 6.27
N VAL A 121 10.05 1.27 4.97
CA VAL A 121 9.19 2.32 4.43
C VAL A 121 7.91 1.74 3.85
N GLY A 122 6.76 2.38 4.13
CA GLY A 122 5.44 1.98 3.64
C GLY A 122 4.87 2.94 2.61
N ILE A 123 4.34 2.43 1.49
CA ILE A 123 3.82 3.24 0.37
C ILE A 123 2.51 2.64 -0.19
N LEU A 124 1.57 3.50 -0.60
CA LEU A 124 0.37 3.11 -1.36
C LEU A 124 0.47 3.67 -2.79
N PRO A 125 1.01 2.90 -3.77
CA PRO A 125 1.28 3.38 -5.12
C PRO A 125 0.17 3.06 -6.13
N ASP A 126 -0.96 2.51 -5.69
CA ASP A 126 -2.03 1.99 -6.54
C ASP A 126 -2.99 3.07 -7.08
N GLN A 127 -2.74 4.35 -6.77
CA GLN A 127 -3.52 5.46 -7.28
C GLN A 127 -2.86 6.14 -8.48
N ASN A 128 -3.71 6.76 -9.31
CA ASN A 128 -3.29 7.64 -10.40
C ASN A 128 -2.43 8.80 -9.87
N VAL A 129 -1.27 9.02 -10.50
CA VAL A 129 -0.40 10.16 -10.21
C VAL A 129 -0.41 11.15 -11.37
N ASP A 130 0.11 12.36 -11.14
CA ASP A 130 0.29 13.35 -12.20
C ASP A 130 1.16 12.74 -13.34
N PRO A 131 0.77 12.87 -14.62
CA PRO A 131 1.56 12.37 -15.75
C PRO A 131 3.01 12.88 -15.81
N ARG A 132 3.33 13.99 -15.15
CA ARG A 132 4.71 14.51 -15.00
C ARG A 132 5.53 13.74 -13.96
N GLU A 133 4.87 13.05 -13.03
CA GLU A 133 5.49 12.29 -11.94
C GLU A 133 5.47 10.77 -12.19
N GLY A 134 4.62 10.30 -13.12
CA GLY A 134 4.38 8.88 -13.39
C GLY A 134 4.86 8.41 -14.76
N VAL A 135 4.70 7.11 -14.98
CA VAL A 135 4.86 6.42 -16.26
C VAL A 135 3.61 5.61 -16.57
N PHE A 136 3.32 5.38 -17.84
CA PHE A 136 2.16 4.58 -18.23
C PHE A 136 2.52 3.11 -18.27
N ALA A 137 2.00 2.34 -17.32
CA ALA A 137 2.23 0.90 -17.23
C ALA A 137 0.89 0.14 -17.30
N PRO A 138 0.85 -1.09 -17.85
CA PRO A 138 -0.36 -1.90 -17.89
C PRO A 138 -0.95 -2.12 -16.48
N PHE A 139 -2.27 -1.95 -16.36
CA PHE A 139 -3.05 -2.29 -15.19
C PHE A 139 -4.45 -2.75 -15.65
N PHE A 140 -4.79 -4.01 -15.45
CA PHE A 140 -6.00 -4.69 -15.94
C PHE A 140 -6.26 -4.46 -17.44
N GLY A 141 -5.22 -4.65 -18.26
CA GLY A 141 -5.31 -4.57 -19.72
C GLY A 141 -5.38 -3.15 -20.30
N ARG A 142 -5.22 -2.12 -19.45
CA ARG A 142 -5.21 -0.72 -19.87
C ARG A 142 -4.02 0.02 -19.23
N PRO A 143 -3.31 0.91 -19.94
CA PRO A 143 -2.25 1.70 -19.33
C PRO A 143 -2.82 2.66 -18.27
N ALA A 144 -2.20 2.64 -17.09
CA ALA A 144 -2.49 3.55 -15.99
C ALA A 144 -1.26 4.38 -15.64
N CYS A 145 -1.45 5.69 -15.38
CA CYS A 145 -0.38 6.55 -14.92
C CYS A 145 0.07 6.12 -13.51
N THR A 146 1.28 5.57 -13.41
CA THR A 146 1.77 4.80 -12.27
C THR A 146 3.08 5.40 -11.76
N THR A 147 3.25 5.47 -10.45
CA THR A 147 4.48 5.99 -9.87
C THR A 147 5.63 4.99 -10.00
N PRO A 148 6.83 5.42 -10.45
CA PRO A 148 8.03 4.58 -10.45
C PRO A 148 8.79 4.63 -9.10
N LEU A 149 8.15 5.11 -8.02
CA LEU A 149 8.81 5.38 -6.75
C LEU A 149 9.43 4.13 -6.11
N LEU A 150 8.79 2.96 -6.23
CA LEU A 150 9.31 1.74 -5.62
C LEU A 150 10.68 1.36 -6.18
N GLY A 151 10.81 1.31 -7.51
CA GLY A 151 12.07 1.02 -8.19
C GLY A 151 13.16 2.02 -7.80
N ARG A 152 12.84 3.33 -7.80
CA ARG A 152 13.77 4.39 -7.38
C ARG A 152 14.28 4.24 -5.95
N LEU A 153 13.41 3.85 -5.01
CA LEU A 153 13.81 3.64 -3.62
C LEU A 153 14.66 2.38 -3.47
N ALA A 154 14.25 1.29 -4.13
CA ALA A 154 14.96 0.03 -4.16
C ALA A 154 16.38 0.22 -4.72
N ASP A 155 16.53 0.86 -5.87
CA ASP A 155 17.84 1.11 -6.51
C ASP A 155 18.76 1.94 -5.63
N ARG A 156 18.24 3.01 -5.02
CA ARG A 156 19.06 3.97 -4.27
C ARG A 156 19.66 3.39 -2.99
N ARG A 157 18.99 2.42 -2.38
CA ARG A 157 19.42 1.79 -1.12
C ARG A 157 19.69 0.30 -1.23
N GLN A 158 19.49 -0.28 -2.42
CA GLN A 158 19.54 -1.72 -2.66
C GLN A 158 18.59 -2.48 -1.72
N SER A 159 17.45 -1.86 -1.41
CA SER A 159 16.44 -2.38 -0.48
C SER A 159 15.56 -3.40 -1.19
N ALA A 160 15.26 -4.51 -0.52
CA ALA A 160 14.23 -5.43 -0.98
C ALA A 160 12.85 -4.77 -0.96
N VAL A 161 11.98 -5.19 -1.87
CA VAL A 161 10.61 -4.67 -2.00
C VAL A 161 9.62 -5.81 -1.92
N PHE A 162 8.56 -5.62 -1.13
CA PHE A 162 7.47 -6.58 -1.00
C PHE A 162 6.11 -5.88 -1.07
N GLY A 163 5.13 -6.56 -1.69
CA GLY A 163 3.73 -6.21 -1.54
C GLY A 163 3.22 -6.71 -0.20
N LEU A 164 2.40 -5.94 0.50
CA LEU A 164 1.72 -6.32 1.74
C LEU A 164 0.22 -6.06 1.54
N PHE A 165 -0.59 -7.10 1.56
CA PHE A 165 -2.04 -6.99 1.32
C PHE A 165 -2.83 -7.55 2.49
N ALA A 166 -3.81 -6.80 2.98
CA ALA A 166 -4.67 -7.20 4.09
C ALA A 166 -6.08 -7.47 3.58
N TYR A 167 -6.52 -8.71 3.63
CA TYR A 167 -7.83 -9.16 3.16
C TYR A 167 -8.79 -9.35 4.33
N ARG A 168 -10.04 -8.93 4.17
CA ARG A 168 -11.13 -9.25 5.11
C ARG A 168 -11.50 -10.72 4.99
N LEU A 169 -11.62 -11.39 6.13
CA LEU A 169 -12.19 -12.73 6.24
C LEU A 169 -13.72 -12.64 6.34
N GLU A 170 -14.40 -13.68 5.87
CA GLU A 170 -15.87 -13.71 5.85
C GLU A 170 -16.47 -13.59 7.25
N GLY A 171 -17.68 -13.03 7.33
CA GLY A 171 -18.46 -12.95 8.56
C GLY A 171 -17.83 -12.10 9.67
N GLY A 172 -16.89 -11.20 9.35
CA GLY A 172 -16.21 -10.37 10.35
C GLY A 172 -15.20 -11.14 11.20
N ALA A 173 -14.71 -12.29 10.74
CA ALA A 173 -13.75 -13.13 11.47
C ALA A 173 -12.39 -12.45 11.70
N GLY A 174 -12.10 -11.37 10.96
CA GLY A 174 -10.88 -10.58 11.06
C GLY A 174 -10.20 -10.40 9.72
N PHE A 175 -8.88 -10.32 9.74
CA PHE A 175 -8.06 -10.07 8.55
C PHE A 175 -6.98 -11.15 8.39
N ARG A 176 -6.64 -11.49 7.14
CA ARG A 176 -5.37 -12.15 6.82
C ARG A 176 -4.46 -11.17 6.09
N LEU A 177 -3.18 -11.19 6.42
CA LEU A 177 -2.15 -10.43 5.72
C LEU A 177 -1.31 -11.37 4.88
N GLU A 178 -0.94 -10.91 3.69
CA GLU A 178 -0.09 -11.64 2.77
C GLU A 178 1.02 -10.72 2.29
N ILE A 179 2.26 -11.15 2.47
CA ILE A 179 3.44 -10.48 1.98
C ILE A 179 3.94 -11.23 0.74
N LEU A 180 4.05 -10.52 -0.37
CA LEU A 180 4.40 -11.05 -1.68
C LEU A 180 5.73 -10.48 -2.14
N PRO A 181 6.66 -11.31 -2.64
CA PRO A 181 7.88 -10.81 -3.26
C PRO A 181 7.58 -10.09 -4.57
N MET A 182 8.49 -9.20 -4.95
CA MET A 182 8.50 -8.69 -6.33
C MET A 182 8.97 -9.78 -7.31
N PRO A 183 8.55 -9.70 -8.60
CA PRO A 183 9.08 -10.58 -9.64
C PRO A 183 10.60 -10.49 -9.75
N GLU A 184 11.23 -11.57 -10.23
CA GLU A 184 12.66 -11.59 -10.52
C GLU A 184 13.04 -10.46 -11.49
N GLY A 185 14.19 -9.83 -11.26
CA GLY A 185 14.68 -8.71 -12.06
C GLY A 185 14.13 -7.34 -11.62
N PHE A 186 13.29 -7.26 -10.59
CA PHE A 186 12.93 -6.00 -9.95
C PHE A 186 13.92 -5.62 -8.83
N PRO A 187 14.33 -4.35 -8.71
CA PRO A 187 14.17 -3.28 -9.69
C PRO A 187 15.06 -3.52 -10.91
N SER A 188 14.58 -3.08 -12.08
CA SER A 188 15.24 -3.27 -13.37
C SER A 188 16.07 -2.06 -13.81
N GLY A 189 15.87 -0.91 -13.16
CA GLY A 189 16.42 0.39 -13.56
C GLY A 189 15.61 1.10 -14.66
N ASP A 190 14.62 0.42 -15.26
CA ASP A 190 13.65 1.03 -16.18
C ASP A 190 12.34 1.37 -15.43
N PRO A 191 11.94 2.65 -15.38
CA PRO A 191 10.74 3.08 -14.65
C PRO A 191 9.44 2.41 -15.12
N GLU A 192 9.28 2.15 -16.42
CA GLU A 192 8.06 1.57 -16.98
C GLU A 192 7.97 0.07 -16.69
N ALA A 193 9.09 -0.66 -16.83
CA ALA A 193 9.20 -2.07 -16.47
C ALA A 193 8.95 -2.27 -14.97
N ASP A 194 9.52 -1.42 -14.11
CA ASP A 194 9.32 -1.48 -12.66
C ASP A 194 7.86 -1.19 -12.26
N ALA A 195 7.24 -0.18 -12.89
CA ALA A 195 5.83 0.11 -12.70
C ALA A 195 4.93 -1.04 -13.20
N THR A 196 5.31 -1.70 -14.28
CA THR A 196 4.61 -2.88 -14.82
C THR A 196 4.70 -4.06 -13.86
N ALA A 197 5.89 -4.35 -13.31
CA ALA A 197 6.08 -5.40 -12.32
C ALA A 197 5.25 -5.14 -11.05
N MET A 198 5.25 -3.90 -10.55
CA MET A 198 4.43 -3.50 -9.41
C MET A 198 2.93 -3.69 -9.71
N ASN A 199 2.46 -3.21 -10.85
CA ASN A 199 1.06 -3.37 -11.25
C ASN A 199 0.67 -4.84 -11.37
N ALA A 200 1.55 -5.72 -11.88
CA ALA A 200 1.28 -7.15 -11.95
C ALA A 200 1.06 -7.77 -10.55
N VAL A 201 1.87 -7.38 -9.55
CA VAL A 201 1.67 -7.82 -8.15
C VAL A 201 0.35 -7.27 -7.59
N LEU A 202 0.05 -5.99 -7.84
CA LEU A 202 -1.23 -5.39 -7.44
C LEU A 202 -2.43 -6.12 -8.06
N GLU A 203 -2.40 -6.41 -9.37
CA GLU A 203 -3.45 -7.14 -10.06
C GLU A 203 -3.62 -8.55 -9.48
N GLY A 204 -2.51 -9.25 -9.21
CA GLY A 204 -2.52 -10.57 -8.58
C GLY A 204 -3.24 -10.54 -7.23
N ALA A 205 -2.90 -9.57 -6.37
CA ALA A 205 -3.54 -9.38 -5.07
C ALA A 205 -5.03 -9.01 -5.21
N ILE A 206 -5.37 -8.06 -6.09
CA ILE A 206 -6.74 -7.61 -6.32
C ILE A 206 -7.62 -8.76 -6.85
N ARG A 207 -7.10 -9.63 -7.73
CA ARG A 207 -7.83 -10.80 -8.25
C ARG A 207 -8.24 -11.78 -7.16
N GLN A 208 -7.53 -11.84 -6.02
CA GLN A 208 -7.92 -12.71 -4.90
C GLN A 208 -9.20 -12.22 -4.19
N ALA A 209 -9.44 -10.90 -4.16
CA ALA A 209 -10.59 -10.31 -3.49
C ALA A 209 -11.08 -9.04 -4.22
N PRO A 210 -11.59 -9.17 -5.47
CA PRO A 210 -11.86 -8.02 -6.32
C PRO A 210 -12.92 -7.09 -5.74
N ALA A 211 -13.87 -7.59 -4.95
CA ALA A 211 -14.86 -6.75 -4.27
C ALA A 211 -14.22 -5.77 -3.27
N GLN A 212 -13.10 -6.15 -2.67
CA GLN A 212 -12.46 -5.40 -1.58
C GLN A 212 -11.51 -4.31 -2.06
N TYR A 213 -11.26 -4.19 -3.37
CA TYR A 213 -10.43 -3.11 -3.93
C TYR A 213 -11.25 -1.82 -4.05
N TRP A 214 -10.60 -0.68 -3.83
CA TRP A 214 -11.21 0.66 -3.84
C TRP A 214 -11.47 1.17 -5.27
N TRP A 215 -12.39 0.52 -5.99
CA TRP A 215 -12.75 0.84 -7.38
C TRP A 215 -13.36 2.24 -7.58
N VAL A 216 -13.75 2.93 -6.51
CA VAL A 216 -14.28 4.30 -6.60
C VAL A 216 -13.19 5.34 -6.94
N HIS A 217 -11.91 4.99 -6.78
CA HIS A 217 -10.82 5.83 -7.31
C HIS A 217 -10.76 5.73 -8.83
N ARG A 218 -10.74 6.88 -9.51
CA ARG A 218 -10.59 6.96 -10.96
C ARG A 218 -9.13 6.66 -11.37
N ARG A 219 -8.74 5.39 -11.34
CA ARG A 219 -7.38 4.91 -11.66
C ARG A 219 -6.87 5.33 -13.05
N TYR A 220 -7.77 5.47 -14.02
CA TYR A 220 -7.46 5.88 -15.40
C TYR A 220 -7.89 7.33 -15.70
N LYS A 221 -7.88 8.20 -14.67
CA LYS A 221 -8.34 9.59 -14.81
C LYS A 221 -7.55 10.35 -15.87
N ASP A 222 -6.23 10.12 -15.92
CA ASP A 222 -5.35 10.70 -16.91
C ASP A 222 -4.99 9.60 -17.94
N PRO A 223 -5.63 9.60 -19.12
CA PRO A 223 -5.40 8.57 -20.11
C PRO A 223 -4.01 8.70 -20.76
N ALA A 224 -3.43 7.56 -21.12
CA ALA A 224 -2.23 7.52 -21.96
C ALA A 224 -2.52 8.10 -23.36
N PRO A 225 -1.52 8.61 -24.07
CA PRO A 225 -1.66 8.99 -25.48
C PRO A 225 -2.32 7.86 -26.30
N GLY A 226 -3.39 8.19 -27.02
CA GLY A 226 -4.15 7.23 -27.83
C GLY A 226 -5.21 6.41 -27.07
N TRP A 227 -5.50 6.73 -25.80
CA TRP A 227 -6.55 6.06 -25.02
C TRP A 227 -7.68 7.03 -24.62
N ASP A 228 -8.93 6.56 -24.69
CA ASP A 228 -10.11 7.37 -24.37
C ASP A 228 -10.40 7.44 -22.88
N TYR A 229 -10.97 8.54 -22.38
CA TYR A 229 -11.41 8.66 -20.98
C TYR A 229 -12.52 7.63 -20.65
N PRO A 230 -12.33 6.69 -19.71
CA PRO A 230 -13.24 5.55 -19.54
C PRO A 230 -14.39 5.80 -18.56
N TYR A 231 -14.50 6.99 -17.95
CA TYR A 231 -15.49 7.30 -16.91
C TYR A 231 -16.59 8.25 -17.41
N GLY A 232 -17.09 7.98 -18.63
CA GLY A 232 -18.22 8.69 -19.25
C GLY A 232 -19.57 8.08 -18.93
#